data_AF-A0AAN6ZSG7-F1
#
_entry.id   AF-A0AAN6ZSG7-F1
#
_cell.length_a   1.000
_cell.length_b   1.000
_cell.length_c   1.000
_cell.angle_alpha   90.00
_cell.angle_beta   90.00
_cell.angle_gamma   90.00
#
_symmetry.space_group_name_H-M   'P 1'
#
loop_
_entity.id
_entity.type
_entity.pdbx_description
1 polymer ?
#
loop_
_entity_poly.entity_id
_entity_poly.type
_entity_poly.pdbx_seq_one_letter_code
_entity_poly.pdbx_strand_id
1 'polypeptide(L)'
;MTPTTKNNNDVTDKEALYRRAIADASSLTQAEINLVFGWLSPEEDEHLCRTKANGKTRAELIAIAVTNPEQLTRVETQLVTRSKGFLTDLRREAQNPNQPPPGPMELIDRAQDAIRAALGSTPLHREAYQAVWDALDDQERLAIIAADNRFTQIMDEEWAEADRKNPRRPQVMPEGFSRD
;
A
#
# COMPACT_ATOMS: atom_id res chain seq x y z
N MET A 1 18.59 28.60 -6.01
CA MET A 1 18.00 27.36 -6.55
C MET A 1 19.11 26.53 -7.15
N THR A 2 19.66 25.59 -6.38
CA THR A 2 20.66 24.64 -6.88
C THR A 2 19.93 23.44 -7.48
N PRO A 3 20.23 23.05 -8.73
CA PRO A 3 19.64 21.87 -9.33
C PRO A 3 20.20 20.63 -8.63
N THR A 4 19.32 19.80 -8.05
CA THR A 4 19.71 18.53 -7.45
C THR A 4 20.05 17.56 -8.57
N THR A 5 21.34 17.38 -8.85
CA THR A 5 21.85 16.30 -9.68
C THR A 5 21.45 14.97 -9.03
N LYS A 6 20.47 14.26 -9.60
CA LYS A 6 20.26 12.83 -9.27
C LYS A 6 21.58 12.11 -9.56
N ASN A 7 22.26 11.63 -8.52
CA ASN A 7 23.51 10.89 -8.67
C ASN A 7 23.27 9.65 -9.54
N ASN A 8 23.97 9.54 -10.68
CA ASN A 8 23.90 8.38 -11.58
C ASN A 8 24.29 7.05 -10.88
N ASN A 9 25.00 7.11 -9.76
CA ASN A 9 25.36 5.95 -8.95
C ASN A 9 24.11 5.28 -8.33
N ASP A 10 23.13 6.07 -7.89
CA ASP A 10 21.92 5.57 -7.21
C ASP A 10 20.97 4.82 -8.17
N VAL A 11 21.04 5.13 -9.47
CA VAL A 11 20.31 4.41 -10.54
C VAL A 11 21.02 3.09 -10.86
N THR A 12 22.34 3.12 -10.95
CA THR A 12 23.17 1.95 -11.28
C THR A 12 23.10 0.89 -10.16
N ASP A 13 23.08 1.33 -8.89
CA ASP A 13 22.98 0.45 -7.73
C ASP A 13 21.61 -0.24 -7.65
N LYS A 14 20.52 0.46 -8.00
CA LYS A 14 19.17 -0.13 -8.06
C LYS A 14 18.99 -1.09 -9.23
N GLU A 15 19.52 -0.77 -10.41
CA GLU A 15 19.48 -1.71 -11.53
C GLU A 15 20.24 -2.99 -11.23
N ALA A 16 21.40 -2.89 -10.58
CA ALA A 16 22.18 -4.05 -10.15
C ALA A 16 21.39 -4.91 -9.14
N LEU A 17 20.75 -4.27 -8.15
CA LEU A 17 19.87 -4.95 -7.20
C LEU A 17 18.74 -5.69 -7.91
N TYR A 18 18.03 -5.03 -8.84
CA TYR A 18 16.92 -5.64 -9.57
C TYR A 18 17.36 -6.82 -10.44
N ARG A 19 18.49 -6.70 -11.15
CA ARG A 19 19.03 -7.82 -11.93
C ARG A 19 19.39 -9.01 -11.06
N ARG A 20 19.96 -8.77 -9.87
CA ARG A 20 20.27 -9.84 -8.92
C ARG A 20 18.99 -10.49 -8.38
N ALA A 21 17.97 -9.69 -8.06
CA ALA A 21 16.67 -10.19 -7.63
C ALA A 21 16.01 -11.12 -8.66
N ILE A 22 16.11 -10.78 -9.96
CA ILE A 22 15.60 -11.61 -11.05
C ILE A 22 16.41 -12.89 -11.21
N ALA A 23 17.74 -12.81 -11.06
CA ALA A 23 18.62 -13.97 -11.22
C ALA A 23 18.50 -14.98 -10.08
N ASP A 24 18.44 -14.50 -8.84
CA ASP A 24 18.29 -15.31 -7.63
C ASP A 24 17.76 -14.45 -6.48
N ALA A 25 16.44 -14.43 -6.33
CA ALA A 25 15.78 -13.68 -5.27
C ALA A 25 16.16 -14.18 -3.86
N SER A 26 16.53 -15.44 -3.70
CA SER A 26 16.93 -16.02 -2.40
C SER A 26 18.28 -15.51 -1.92
N SER A 27 19.08 -14.92 -2.82
CA SER A 27 20.37 -14.33 -2.50
C SER A 27 20.24 -12.95 -1.83
N LEU A 28 19.03 -12.37 -1.77
CA LEU A 28 18.83 -11.02 -1.24
C LEU A 28 18.73 -11.04 0.28
N THR A 29 19.29 -10.01 0.91
CA THR A 29 19.06 -9.74 2.33
C THR A 29 17.67 -9.13 2.55
N GLN A 30 17.16 -9.18 3.78
CA GLN A 30 15.87 -8.56 4.12
C GLN A 30 15.85 -7.05 3.82
N ALA A 31 16.96 -6.34 4.04
CA ALA A 31 17.05 -4.91 3.74
C ALA A 31 16.91 -4.63 2.24
N GLU A 32 17.45 -5.50 1.40
CA GLU A 32 17.36 -5.40 -0.06
C GLU A 32 15.97 -5.75 -0.57
N ILE A 33 15.33 -6.79 0.01
CA ILE A 33 13.92 -7.11 -0.22
C ILE A 33 13.04 -5.89 0.12
N ASN A 34 13.29 -5.26 1.27
CA ASN A 34 12.56 -4.08 1.69
C ASN A 34 12.76 -2.91 0.72
N LEU A 35 13.95 -2.75 0.12
CA LEU A 35 14.18 -1.73 -0.91
C LEU A 35 13.40 -2.01 -2.19
N VAL A 36 13.31 -3.28 -2.63
CA VAL A 36 12.53 -3.68 -3.81
C VAL A 36 11.03 -3.40 -3.59
N PHE A 37 10.50 -3.75 -2.41
CA PHE A 37 9.09 -3.53 -2.09
C PHE A 37 8.76 -2.12 -1.58
N GLY A 38 9.75 -1.35 -1.16
CA GLY A 38 9.55 -0.11 -0.41
C GLY A 38 9.00 -0.33 1.00
N TRP A 39 9.30 -1.49 1.61
CA TRP A 39 8.90 -1.83 2.98
C TRP A 39 9.79 -1.16 4.03
N LEU A 40 9.27 -1.05 5.26
CA LEU A 40 10.02 -0.58 6.41
C LEU A 40 11.06 -1.61 6.86
N SER A 41 12.04 -1.18 7.66
CA SER A 41 12.92 -2.12 8.35
C SER A 41 12.11 -3.04 9.28
N PRO A 42 12.60 -4.26 9.59
CA PRO A 42 11.87 -5.18 10.48
C PRO A 42 11.55 -4.58 11.85
N GLU A 43 12.47 -3.78 12.40
CA GLU A 43 12.31 -3.12 13.71
C GLU A 43 11.20 -2.07 13.67
N GLU A 44 11.16 -1.24 12.62
CA GLU A 44 10.11 -0.24 12.43
C GLU A 44 8.75 -0.88 12.14
N ASP A 45 8.71 -1.95 11.33
CA ASP A 45 7.49 -2.69 11.00
C ASP A 45 6.88 -3.33 12.26
N GLU A 46 7.71 -3.97 13.09
CA GLU A 46 7.28 -4.58 14.36
C GLU A 46 6.84 -3.51 15.39
N HIS A 47 7.58 -2.40 15.51
CA HIS A 47 7.18 -1.29 16.37
C HIS A 47 5.83 -0.71 15.95
N LEU A 48 5.61 -0.58 14.64
CA LEU A 48 4.37 -0.05 14.10
C LEU A 48 3.20 -1.00 14.35
N CYS A 49 3.40 -2.31 14.17
CA CYS A 49 2.37 -3.31 14.48
C CYS A 49 1.95 -3.19 15.96
N ARG A 50 2.89 -3.16 16.89
CA ARG A 50 2.57 -3.06 18.33
C ARG A 50 1.81 -1.80 18.68
N THR A 51 2.20 -0.67 18.11
CA THR A 51 1.61 0.64 18.44
C THR A 51 0.23 0.86 17.81
N LYS A 52 -0.01 0.32 16.60
CA LYS A 52 -1.24 0.58 15.85
C LYS A 52 -2.24 -0.59 15.84
N ALA A 53 -1.82 -1.81 16.20
CA ALA A 53 -2.67 -3.01 16.25
C ALA A 53 -2.98 -3.49 17.68
N ASN A 54 -3.15 -2.56 18.63
CA ASN A 54 -3.50 -2.87 20.01
C ASN A 54 -2.53 -3.87 20.67
N GLY A 55 -1.22 -3.68 20.47
CA GLY A 55 -0.17 -4.51 21.05
C GLY A 55 0.20 -5.77 20.26
N LYS A 56 -0.52 -6.12 19.19
CA LYS A 56 -0.19 -7.30 18.38
C LYS A 56 1.15 -7.13 17.65
N THR A 57 1.91 -8.21 17.63
CA THR A 57 3.15 -8.36 16.86
C THR A 57 2.83 -8.63 15.39
N ARG A 58 3.83 -8.49 14.52
CA ARG A 58 3.64 -8.84 13.11
C ARG A 58 3.29 -10.30 12.90
N ALA A 59 3.96 -11.21 13.62
CA ALA A 59 3.70 -12.64 13.52
C ALA A 59 2.25 -13.01 13.89
N GLU A 60 1.68 -12.36 14.91
CA GLU A 60 0.28 -12.56 15.28
C GLU A 60 -0.68 -12.04 14.19
N LEU A 61 -0.38 -10.88 13.59
CA LEU A 61 -1.19 -10.36 12.49
C LEU A 61 -1.15 -11.27 11.26
N ILE A 62 0.02 -11.82 10.91
CA ILE A 62 0.17 -12.83 9.84
C ILE A 62 -0.67 -14.06 10.17
N ALA A 63 -0.56 -14.59 11.39
CA ALA A 63 -1.31 -15.76 11.81
C ALA A 63 -2.83 -15.53 11.73
N ILE A 64 -3.32 -14.37 12.17
CA ILE A 64 -4.73 -13.99 12.05
C ILE A 64 -5.12 -13.87 10.57
N ALA A 65 -4.32 -13.20 9.74
CA ALA A 65 -4.61 -13.04 8.31
C ALA A 65 -4.76 -14.38 7.59
N VAL A 66 -3.93 -15.36 7.92
CA VAL A 66 -3.99 -16.70 7.30
C VAL A 66 -5.17 -17.51 7.82
N THR A 67 -5.51 -17.40 9.10
CA THR A 67 -6.47 -18.32 9.75
C THR A 67 -7.89 -17.76 9.88
N ASN A 68 -8.02 -16.46 10.13
CA ASN A 68 -9.27 -15.77 10.42
C ASN A 68 -9.23 -14.32 9.87
N PRO A 69 -9.05 -14.13 8.55
CA PRO A 69 -8.85 -12.81 7.95
C PRO A 69 -10.01 -11.83 8.21
N GLU A 70 -11.24 -12.32 8.40
CA GLU A 70 -12.42 -11.51 8.71
C GLU A 70 -12.31 -10.75 10.03
N GLN A 71 -11.47 -11.21 10.96
CA GLN A 71 -11.22 -10.57 12.25
C GLN A 71 -10.25 -9.39 12.15
N LEU A 72 -9.53 -9.25 11.03
CA LEU A 72 -8.66 -8.11 10.83
C LEU A 72 -9.49 -6.82 10.69
N THR A 73 -9.10 -5.82 11.47
CA THR A 73 -9.58 -4.45 11.30
C THR A 73 -8.92 -3.78 10.09
N ARG A 74 -9.47 -2.66 9.63
CA ARG A 74 -8.90 -1.87 8.54
C ARG A 74 -7.42 -1.52 8.76
N VAL A 75 -7.05 -1.08 9.96
CA VAL A 75 -5.65 -0.74 10.28
C VAL A 75 -4.77 -1.98 10.22
N GLU A 76 -5.22 -3.10 10.77
CA GLU A 76 -4.46 -4.36 10.75
C GLU A 76 -4.28 -4.89 9.33
N THR A 77 -5.30 -4.81 8.46
CA THR A 77 -5.15 -5.19 7.05
C THR A 77 -4.09 -4.33 6.35
N GLN A 78 -4.03 -3.03 6.64
CA GLN A 78 -3.04 -2.12 6.07
C GLN A 78 -1.62 -2.33 6.62
N LEU A 79 -1.49 -2.80 7.87
CA LEU A 79 -0.21 -3.22 8.45
C LEU A 79 0.30 -4.51 7.82
N VAL A 80 -0.56 -5.53 7.66
CA VAL A 80 -0.18 -6.80 7.03
C VAL A 80 0.27 -6.57 5.59
N THR A 81 -0.50 -5.81 4.81
CA THR A 81 -0.14 -5.48 3.40
C THR A 81 0.98 -4.46 3.26
N ARG A 82 1.40 -3.82 4.37
CA ARG A 82 2.36 -2.71 4.39
C ARG A 82 1.97 -1.61 3.40
N SER A 83 0.70 -1.22 3.44
CA SER A 83 0.11 -0.28 2.50
C SER A 83 0.91 1.04 2.45
N LYS A 84 1.45 1.36 1.27
CA LYS A 84 2.25 2.58 1.06
C LYS A 84 1.50 3.85 1.42
N GLY A 85 0.19 3.91 1.12
CA GLY A 85 -0.67 5.06 1.47
C GLY A 85 -0.76 5.24 2.98
N PHE A 86 -1.05 4.15 3.70
CA PHE A 86 -1.13 4.14 5.16
C PHE A 86 0.21 4.55 5.82
N LEU A 87 1.33 3.97 5.37
CA LEU A 87 2.65 4.32 5.90
C LEU A 87 3.02 5.79 5.64
N THR A 88 2.59 6.34 4.50
CA THR A 88 2.77 7.76 4.18
C THR A 88 1.94 8.65 5.11
N ASP A 89 0.70 8.25 5.39
CA ASP A 89 -0.19 8.98 6.31
C ASP A 89 0.33 8.97 7.75
N LEU A 90 0.86 7.84 8.21
CA LEU A 90 1.49 7.72 9.52
C LEU A 90 2.75 8.58 9.65
N ARG A 91 3.59 8.61 8.61
CA ARG A 91 4.76 9.50 8.58
C ARG A 91 4.34 10.96 8.64
N ARG A 92 3.26 11.34 7.94
CA ARG A 92 2.69 12.70 8.01
C ARG A 92 2.20 13.02 9.43
N GLU A 93 1.43 12.12 10.04
CA GLU A 93 0.94 12.26 11.42
C GLU A 93 2.10 12.47 12.40
N ALA A 94 3.18 11.67 12.29
CA ALA A 94 4.36 11.81 13.14
C ALA A 94 5.10 13.14 12.95
N GLN A 95 5.10 13.69 11.73
CA GLN A 95 5.73 14.99 11.43
C GLN A 95 4.87 16.18 11.86
N ASN A 96 3.53 16.04 11.80
CA ASN A 96 2.61 17.11 12.14
C ASN A 96 1.30 16.56 12.73
N PRO A 97 1.27 16.26 14.04
CA PRO A 97 0.15 15.56 14.69
C PRO A 97 -1.14 16.38 14.74
N ASN A 98 -1.07 17.70 14.55
CA ASN A 98 -2.23 18.60 14.55
C ASN A 98 -2.75 18.89 13.14
N GLN A 99 -2.14 18.30 12.10
CA GLN A 99 -2.57 18.54 10.73
C GLN A 99 -3.92 17.82 10.47
N PRO A 100 -4.91 18.50 9.89
CA PRO A 100 -6.15 17.84 9.51
C PRO A 100 -5.89 16.71 8.49
N PRO A 101 -6.79 15.71 8.42
CA PRO A 101 -6.72 14.68 7.40
C PRO A 101 -6.65 15.30 5.99
N PRO A 102 -6.07 14.60 5.00
CA PRO A 102 -6.01 15.08 3.63
C PRO A 102 -7.41 15.39 3.12
N GLY A 103 -7.55 16.55 2.49
CA GLY A 103 -8.79 16.89 1.79
C GLY A 103 -9.00 15.99 0.56
N PRO A 104 -10.22 15.91 0.01
CA PRO A 104 -10.53 15.07 -1.14
C PRO A 104 -9.63 15.32 -2.37
N MET A 105 -9.29 16.58 -2.64
CA MET A 105 -8.39 16.94 -3.76
C MET A 105 -6.97 16.41 -3.56
N GLU A 106 -6.45 16.48 -2.33
CA GLU A 106 -5.13 15.94 -2.01
C GLU A 106 -5.10 14.41 -2.16
N LEU A 107 -6.20 13.73 -1.81
CA LEU A 107 -6.34 12.29 -2.05
C LEU A 107 -6.37 11.94 -3.54
N ILE A 108 -7.06 12.74 -4.36
CA ILE A 108 -7.09 12.56 -5.82
C ILE A 108 -5.70 12.76 -6.42
N ASP A 109 -4.99 13.81 -6.03
CA ASP A 109 -3.62 14.08 -6.50
C ASP A 109 -2.68 12.94 -6.13
N ARG A 110 -2.77 12.42 -4.90
CA ARG A 110 -1.99 11.25 -4.45
C ARG A 110 -2.32 9.98 -5.26
N ALA A 111 -3.59 9.75 -5.56
CA ALA A 111 -3.99 8.62 -6.39
C ALA A 111 -3.42 8.74 -7.81
N GLN A 112 -3.44 9.95 -8.39
CA GLN A 112 -2.83 10.22 -9.69
C GLN A 112 -1.30 10.03 -9.66
N ASP A 113 -0.62 10.46 -8.60
CA ASP A 113 0.81 10.25 -8.44
C ASP A 113 1.16 8.77 -8.26
N ALA A 114 0.33 7.99 -7.54
CA ALA A 114 0.50 6.55 -7.44
C ALA A 114 0.33 5.86 -8.80
N ILE A 115 -0.67 6.26 -9.59
CA ILE A 115 -0.88 5.80 -10.96
C ILE A 115 0.33 6.17 -11.83
N ARG A 116 0.81 7.41 -11.76
CA ARG A 116 1.98 7.86 -12.53
C ARG A 116 3.24 7.10 -12.14
N ALA A 117 3.44 6.81 -10.86
CA ALA A 117 4.55 5.99 -10.38
C ALA A 117 4.45 4.54 -10.88
N ALA A 118 3.25 3.95 -10.89
CA ALA A 118 3.02 2.62 -11.44
C ALA A 118 3.28 2.57 -12.95
N LEU A 119 2.83 3.59 -13.69
CA LEU A 119 3.09 3.75 -15.12
C LEU A 119 4.57 4.04 -15.44
N GLY A 120 5.29 4.67 -14.51
CA GLY A 120 6.72 4.95 -14.60
C GLY A 120 7.62 3.81 -14.11
N SER A 121 7.05 2.69 -13.64
CA SER A 121 7.84 1.53 -13.24
C SER A 121 8.53 0.92 -14.45
N THR A 122 9.85 0.77 -14.40
CA THR A 122 10.61 0.09 -15.45
C THR A 122 10.20 -1.39 -15.52
N PRO A 123 10.29 -2.04 -16.70
CA PRO A 123 10.09 -3.49 -16.81
C PRO A 123 11.00 -4.25 -15.85
N LEU A 124 12.25 -3.82 -15.71
CA LEU A 124 13.23 -4.39 -14.78
C LEU A 124 12.75 -4.36 -13.33
N HIS A 125 12.20 -3.24 -12.87
CA HIS A 125 11.65 -3.15 -11.51
C HIS A 125 10.44 -4.08 -11.32
N ARG A 126 9.57 -4.20 -12.33
CA ARG A 126 8.40 -5.10 -12.26
C ARG A 126 8.81 -6.57 -12.19
N GLU A 127 9.78 -6.97 -13.01
CA GLU A 127 10.32 -8.33 -13.01
C GLU A 127 11.02 -8.65 -11.68
N ALA A 128 11.83 -7.72 -11.16
CA ALA A 128 12.44 -7.88 -9.84
C ALA A 128 11.40 -7.97 -8.72
N TYR A 129 10.40 -7.10 -8.73
CA TYR A 129 9.29 -7.15 -7.77
C TYR A 129 8.60 -8.52 -7.79
N GLN A 130 8.29 -9.03 -8.98
CA GLN A 130 7.65 -10.35 -9.14
C GLN A 130 8.55 -11.48 -8.67
N ALA A 131 9.85 -11.47 -9.03
CA ALA A 131 10.79 -12.49 -8.62
C ALA A 131 10.95 -12.55 -7.09
N VAL A 132 11.04 -11.38 -6.43
CA VAL A 132 11.08 -11.32 -4.96
C VAL A 132 9.76 -11.76 -4.36
N TRP A 133 8.62 -11.37 -4.94
CA TRP A 133 7.30 -11.79 -4.49
C TRP A 133 7.12 -13.31 -4.51
N ASP A 134 7.59 -13.96 -5.58
CA ASP A 134 7.51 -15.41 -5.74
C ASP A 134 8.46 -16.16 -4.79
N ALA A 135 9.51 -15.49 -4.30
CA ALA A 135 10.46 -16.03 -3.34
C ALA A 135 10.11 -15.72 -1.87
N LEU A 136 9.05 -14.98 -1.60
CA LEU A 136 8.56 -14.76 -0.24
C LEU A 136 8.09 -16.08 0.38
N ASP A 137 8.15 -16.14 1.71
CA ASP A 137 7.54 -17.23 2.47
C ASP A 137 6.04 -17.33 2.16
N ASP A 138 5.57 -18.58 2.01
CA ASP A 138 4.18 -18.85 1.62
C ASP A 138 3.18 -18.29 2.63
N GLN A 139 3.47 -18.31 3.94
CA GLN A 139 2.57 -17.75 4.95
C GLN A 139 2.50 -16.23 4.84
N GLU A 140 3.64 -15.56 4.66
CA GLU A 140 3.67 -14.10 4.46
C GLU A 140 2.87 -13.70 3.22
N ARG A 141 3.07 -14.42 2.11
CA ARG A 141 2.36 -14.16 0.85
C ARG A 141 0.84 -14.38 1.00
N LEU A 142 0.44 -15.50 1.60
CA LEU A 142 -0.97 -15.79 1.85
C LEU A 142 -1.61 -14.76 2.79
N ALA A 143 -0.89 -14.34 3.84
CA ALA A 143 -1.34 -13.30 4.76
C ALA A 143 -1.58 -11.97 4.03
N ILE A 144 -0.65 -11.54 3.16
CA ILE A 144 -0.80 -10.30 2.39
C ILE A 144 -2.03 -10.38 1.48
N ILE A 145 -2.21 -11.49 0.75
CA ILE A 145 -3.38 -11.68 -0.14
C ILE A 145 -4.68 -11.68 0.67
N ALA A 146 -4.74 -12.40 1.79
CA ALA A 146 -5.93 -12.48 2.63
C ALA A 146 -6.28 -11.12 3.26
N ALA A 147 -5.28 -10.38 3.73
CA ALA A 147 -5.46 -9.04 4.29
C ALA A 147 -5.93 -8.03 3.22
N ASP A 148 -5.39 -8.10 2.00
CA ASP A 148 -5.81 -7.23 0.90
C ASP A 148 -7.27 -7.48 0.50
N ASN A 149 -7.66 -8.75 0.36
CA ASN A 149 -9.05 -9.14 0.12
C ASN A 149 -9.99 -8.64 1.23
N ARG A 150 -9.58 -8.78 2.50
CA ARG A 150 -10.37 -8.26 3.63
C ARG A 150 -10.48 -6.74 3.59
N PHE A 151 -9.39 -6.04 3.26
CA PHE A 151 -9.41 -4.59 3.13
C PHE A 151 -10.43 -4.14 2.07
N THR A 152 -10.45 -4.77 0.90
CA THR A 152 -11.43 -4.49 -0.15
C THR A 152 -12.86 -4.69 0.34
N GLN A 153 -13.14 -5.79 1.05
CA GLN A 153 -14.47 -6.04 1.62
C GLN A 153 -14.90 -4.95 2.61
N ILE A 154 -13.99 -4.55 3.52
CA ILE A 154 -14.26 -3.47 4.48
C ILE A 154 -14.60 -2.18 3.73
N MET A 155 -13.84 -1.85 2.69
CA MET A 155 -14.13 -0.67 1.88
C MET A 155 -15.51 -0.79 1.21
N ASP A 156 -15.81 -1.90 0.53
CA ASP A 156 -17.11 -2.08 -0.12
C ASP A 156 -18.29 -1.96 0.87
N GLU A 157 -18.15 -2.52 2.08
CA GLU A 157 -19.12 -2.39 3.17
C GLU A 157 -19.30 -0.93 3.63
N GLU A 158 -18.19 -0.19 3.82
CA GLU A 158 -18.20 1.23 4.20
C GLU A 158 -18.87 2.09 3.12
N TRP A 159 -18.57 1.84 1.84
CA TRP A 159 -19.16 2.56 0.71
C TRP A 159 -20.65 2.26 0.58
N ALA A 160 -21.06 1.00 0.73
CA ALA A 160 -22.47 0.62 0.71
C ALA A 160 -23.27 1.22 1.88
N GLU A 161 -22.66 1.35 3.06
CA GLU A 161 -23.26 2.05 4.21
C GLU A 161 -23.37 3.56 3.95
N ALA A 162 -22.37 4.18 3.35
CA ALA A 162 -22.39 5.60 2.99
C ALA A 162 -23.51 5.90 1.97
N ASP A 163 -23.65 5.06 0.95
CA ASP A 163 -24.73 5.19 -0.05
C ASP A 163 -26.11 4.96 0.58
N ARG A 164 -26.24 4.07 1.57
CA ARG A 164 -27.50 3.91 2.33
C ARG A 164 -27.84 5.15 3.16
N LYS A 165 -26.84 5.82 3.75
CA LYS A 165 -27.04 7.04 4.57
C LYS A 165 -27.29 8.29 3.73
N ASN A 166 -26.72 8.36 2.54
CA ASN A 166 -26.87 9.48 1.63
C ASN A 166 -27.14 8.96 0.21
N PRO A 167 -28.36 8.43 -0.05
CA PRO A 167 -28.70 7.90 -1.35
C PRO A 167 -28.52 9.02 -2.37
N ARG A 168 -27.60 8.80 -3.33
CA ARG A 168 -27.42 9.71 -4.46
C ARG A 168 -28.79 9.92 -5.08
N ARG A 169 -29.33 11.15 -5.01
CA ARG A 169 -30.59 11.48 -5.68
C ARG A 169 -30.46 11.01 -7.13
N PRO A 170 -31.42 10.23 -7.67
CA PRO A 170 -31.48 10.01 -9.10
C PRO A 170 -31.39 11.37 -9.78
N GLN A 171 -30.48 11.51 -10.76
CA GLN A 171 -30.56 12.63 -11.67
C GLN A 171 -31.91 12.52 -12.37
N VAL A 172 -32.88 13.27 -11.90
CA VAL A 172 -34.11 13.54 -12.65
C VAL A 172 -33.62 14.35 -13.84
N MET A 173 -33.39 13.67 -14.96
CA MET A 173 -33.25 14.34 -16.24
C MET A 173 -34.51 15.20 -16.41
N PRO A 174 -34.39 16.52 -16.61
CA PRO A 174 -35.57 17.34 -16.82
C PRO A 174 -36.29 16.84 -18.07
N GLU A 175 -37.51 16.31 -17.88
CA GLU A 175 -38.47 16.06 -18.95
C GLU A 175 -38.77 17.40 -19.61
N GLY A 176 -38.15 17.67 -20.77
CA GLY A 176 -38.28 18.97 -21.40
C GLY A 176 -37.36 19.22 -22.59
N PHE A 177 -37.11 18.21 -23.41
CA PHE A 177 -36.66 18.44 -24.79
C PHE A 177 -37.61 17.72 -25.74
N SER A 178 -38.84 18.25 -25.82
CA SER A 178 -39.67 18.07 -27.00
C SER A 178 -39.09 18.98 -28.08
N ARG A 179 -38.50 18.36 -29.12
CA ARG A 179 -38.18 19.06 -30.37
C ARG A 179 -39.47 19.16 -31.17
N ASP A 180 -40.03 20.36 -31.23
CA ASP A 180 -40.79 20.80 -32.40
C ASP A 180 -39.84 21.58 -33.33
#